data_AF-A0A367VIP2-F1
#
_entry.id   AF-A0A367VIP2-F1
#
_cell.length_a   1.000
_cell.length_b   1.000
_cell.length_c   1.000
_cell.angle_alpha   90.00
_cell.angle_beta   90.00
_cell.angle_gamma   90.00
#
_symmetry.space_group_name_H-M   'P 1'
#
loop_
_entity.id
_entity.type
_entity.pdbx_description
1 polymer ?
#
loop_
_entity_poly.entity_id
_entity_poly.type
_entity_poly.pdbx_seq_one_letter_code
_entity_poly.pdbx_strand_id
1 'polypeptide(L)'
;MTDMTVASKGFSYAAFESAAMTRLIEDTAHAWLRSFGVSALPASQRMINALRQALAEDSIAANDRASMQDILDQAAHDAIAGWFAEVTGEHDCHGSNRFSMLRCAFLSANRDGIWSEHFLDTKRDHRDLSMALSVQMMLPTPSLVACEMPRQSLERRAS
;
A
#
# COMPACT_ATOMS: atom_id res chain seq x y z
N MET A 1 41.35 -40.48 1.95
CA MET A 1 41.71 -39.06 1.84
C MET A 1 40.49 -38.35 1.27
N THR A 2 39.70 -37.81 2.21
CA THR A 2 38.59 -36.84 2.13
C THR A 2 37.68 -36.72 0.89
N ASP A 3 36.47 -37.22 1.12
CA ASP A 3 35.14 -36.80 0.65
C ASP A 3 35.00 -35.29 0.34
N MET A 4 34.49 -34.96 -0.84
CA MET A 4 34.14 -33.60 -1.26
C MET A 4 32.62 -33.48 -1.32
N THR A 5 31.99 -33.48 -0.14
CA THR A 5 30.60 -33.08 0.04
C THR A 5 30.54 -31.56 -0.12
N VAL A 6 30.14 -31.08 -1.30
CA VAL A 6 29.78 -29.68 -1.52
C VAL A 6 28.56 -29.38 -0.66
N ALA A 7 28.82 -28.77 0.49
CA ALA A 7 27.80 -28.21 1.36
C ALA A 7 27.17 -27.01 0.65
N SER A 8 26.10 -27.26 -0.11
CA SER A 8 25.11 -26.26 -0.50
C SER A 8 24.40 -25.74 0.75
N LYS A 9 25.13 -25.01 1.60
CA LYS A 9 24.55 -24.26 2.71
C LYS A 9 23.83 -23.07 2.10
N GLY A 10 22.50 -23.12 2.15
CA GLY A 10 21.64 -21.99 1.84
C GLY A 10 22.16 -20.73 2.51
N PHE A 11 22.45 -19.73 1.68
CA PHE A 11 22.73 -18.39 2.16
C PHE A 11 21.45 -17.86 2.80
N SER A 12 21.47 -17.81 4.13
CA SER A 12 20.42 -17.22 4.96
C SER A 12 20.13 -15.80 4.48
N TYR A 13 18.90 -15.59 4.02
CA TYR A 13 18.31 -14.37 3.49
C TYR A 13 18.35 -13.18 4.49
N ALA A 14 18.78 -13.40 5.74
CA ALA A 14 18.78 -12.42 6.81
C ALA A 14 20.04 -11.55 6.92
N ALA A 15 21.07 -11.75 6.10
CA ALA A 15 22.40 -11.17 6.37
C ALA A 15 22.76 -9.88 5.61
N PHE A 16 21.91 -9.33 4.73
CA PHE A 16 22.22 -8.07 4.03
C PHE A 16 20.98 -7.25 3.63
N GLU A 17 20.03 -7.04 4.56
CA GLU A 17 19.24 -5.79 4.48
C GLU A 17 20.23 -4.65 4.72
N SER A 18 20.71 -4.00 3.65
CA SER A 18 21.47 -2.76 3.79
C SER A 18 20.60 -1.77 4.56
N ALA A 19 21.17 -1.01 5.50
CA ALA A 19 20.44 0.04 6.22
C ALA A 19 19.75 1.04 5.26
N ALA A 20 20.26 1.19 4.03
CA ALA A 20 19.61 1.96 2.98
C ALA A 20 18.32 1.29 2.45
N MET A 21 18.30 -0.04 2.30
CA MET A 21 17.12 -0.79 1.88
C MET A 21 16.04 -0.75 2.95
N THR A 22 16.39 -0.98 4.22
CA THR A 22 15.43 -0.90 5.33
C THR A 22 14.76 0.48 5.39
N ARG A 23 15.54 1.57 5.23
CA ARG A 23 15.00 2.93 5.15
C ARG A 23 14.08 3.13 3.95
N LEU A 24 14.46 2.62 2.78
CA LEU A 24 13.64 2.74 1.57
C LEU A 24 12.28 2.04 1.73
N ILE A 25 12.27 0.84 2.34
CA ILE A 25 11.06 0.10 2.66
C ILE A 25 10.19 0.88 3.64
N GLU A 26 10.79 1.37 4.73
CA GLU A 26 10.09 2.17 5.74
C GLU A 26 9.50 3.45 5.14
N ASP A 27 10.28 4.21 4.37
CA ASP A 27 9.84 5.46 3.75
C ASP A 27 8.69 5.21 2.76
N THR A 28 8.79 4.16 1.94
CA THR A 28 7.74 3.76 0.99
C THR A 28 6.46 3.35 1.73
N ALA A 29 6.58 2.50 2.76
CA ALA A 29 5.45 2.09 3.58
C ALA A 29 4.73 3.28 4.21
N HIS A 30 5.47 4.22 4.82
CA HIS A 30 4.89 5.41 5.42
C HIS A 30 4.27 6.36 4.39
N ALA A 31 4.86 6.51 3.20
CA ALA A 31 4.30 7.31 2.12
C ALA A 31 2.94 6.76 1.67
N TRP A 32 2.85 5.45 1.43
CA TRP A 32 1.61 4.78 1.05
C TRP A 32 0.55 4.88 2.14
N LEU A 33 0.88 4.56 3.40
CA LEU A 33 -0.08 4.64 4.51
C LEU A 33 -0.59 6.06 4.75
N ARG A 34 0.28 7.08 4.65
CA ARG A 34 -0.12 8.48 4.71
C ARG A 34 -1.13 8.82 3.62
N SER A 35 -0.99 8.24 2.43
CA SER A 35 -1.94 8.45 1.34
C SER A 35 -3.35 7.93 1.68
N PHE A 36 -3.48 6.98 2.61
CA PHE A 36 -4.76 6.47 3.12
C PHE A 36 -5.18 7.10 4.45
N GLY A 37 -4.46 8.12 4.93
CA GLY A 37 -4.72 8.75 6.24
C GLY A 37 -4.43 7.83 7.42
N VAL A 38 -3.64 6.76 7.22
CA VAL A 38 -3.33 5.76 8.24
C VAL A 38 -1.98 6.09 8.87
N SER A 39 -1.94 6.12 10.20
CA SER A 39 -0.72 6.32 11.00
C SER A 39 -0.53 5.26 12.09
N ALA A 40 -1.40 4.25 12.13
CA ALA A 40 -1.36 3.21 13.14
C ALA A 40 -0.13 2.31 12.98
N LEU A 41 0.59 2.07 14.09
CA LEU A 41 1.79 1.22 14.10
C LEU A 41 1.55 -0.20 13.56
N PRO A 42 0.43 -0.90 13.89
CA PRO A 42 0.16 -2.22 13.32
C PRO A 42 0.08 -2.21 11.79
N ALA A 43 -0.53 -1.18 11.20
CA ALA A 43 -0.63 -1.04 9.75
C ALA A 43 0.74 -0.81 9.10
N SER A 44 1.62 -0.01 9.73
CA SER A 44 3.01 0.17 9.30
C SER A 44 3.77 -1.16 9.27
N GLN A 45 3.66 -1.96 10.32
CA GLN A 45 4.31 -3.27 10.37
C GLN A 45 3.79 -4.22 9.30
N ARG A 46 2.46 -4.27 9.06
CA ARG A 46 1.88 -5.11 8.00
C ARG A 46 2.36 -4.70 6.61
N MET A 47 2.41 -3.40 6.34
CA MET A 47 2.92 -2.88 5.07
C MET A 47 4.41 -3.22 4.87
N ILE A 48 5.26 -2.96 5.88
CA ILE A 48 6.69 -3.29 5.83
C ILE A 48 6.90 -4.79 5.57
N ASN A 49 6.11 -5.65 6.22
CA ASN A 49 6.20 -7.09 6.02
C ASN A 49 5.78 -7.50 4.60
N ALA A 50 4.72 -6.89 4.05
CA ALA A 50 4.29 -7.13 2.67
C ALA A 50 5.37 -6.73 1.66
N LEU A 51 6.00 -5.57 1.85
CA LEU A 51 7.11 -5.10 1.00
C LEU A 51 8.33 -6.04 1.06
N ARG A 52 8.70 -6.48 2.27
CA ARG A 52 9.79 -7.45 2.45
C ARG A 52 9.51 -8.79 1.78
N GLN A 53 8.26 -9.25 1.88
CA GLN A 53 7.84 -10.50 1.24
C GLN A 53 7.89 -10.37 -0.28
N ALA A 54 7.36 -9.28 -0.85
CA ALA A 54 7.40 -9.04 -2.28
C ALA A 54 8.84 -8.97 -2.82
N LEU A 55 9.76 -8.31 -2.09
CA LEU A 55 11.18 -8.31 -2.46
C LEU A 55 11.81 -9.72 -2.43
N ALA A 56 11.41 -10.57 -1.50
CA ALA A 56 11.86 -11.96 -1.45
C ALA A 56 11.36 -12.77 -2.64
N GLU A 57 10.12 -12.58 -3.04
CA GLU A 57 9.51 -13.22 -4.20
C GLU A 57 10.12 -12.71 -5.52
N ASP A 58 10.34 -11.40 -5.65
CA ASP A 58 10.91 -10.77 -6.85
C ASP A 58 12.41 -11.04 -7.02
N SER A 59 13.15 -11.24 -5.91
CA SER A 59 14.56 -11.67 -5.96
C SER A 59 14.76 -13.03 -6.67
N ILE A 60 13.69 -13.83 -6.77
CA ILE A 60 13.66 -15.12 -7.48
C ILE A 60 13.29 -14.91 -8.97
N ALA A 61 12.55 -13.84 -9.29
CA ALA A 61 12.06 -13.49 -10.62
C ALA A 61 12.94 -12.41 -11.28
N ALA A 62 14.26 -12.50 -11.15
CA ALA A 62 15.18 -11.49 -11.66
C ALA A 62 15.20 -11.43 -13.20
N ASN A 63 14.31 -10.63 -13.79
CA ASN A 63 14.48 -10.12 -15.15
C ASN A 63 13.59 -8.89 -15.42
N ASP A 64 13.87 -7.73 -14.82
CA ASP A 64 13.66 -6.46 -15.54
C ASP A 64 14.34 -5.24 -14.90
N ARG A 65 14.60 -4.22 -15.73
CA ARG A 65 15.29 -2.95 -15.37
C ARG A 65 14.46 -2.01 -14.46
N ALA A 66 13.55 -2.54 -13.64
CA ALA A 66 12.75 -1.71 -12.76
C ALA A 66 13.61 -1.10 -11.64
N SER A 67 13.36 0.17 -11.29
CA SER A 67 13.97 0.76 -10.10
C SER A 67 13.48 0.00 -8.86
N MET A 68 14.32 -0.12 -7.82
CA MET A 68 13.91 -0.69 -6.54
C MET A 68 12.69 0.05 -5.95
N GLN A 69 12.60 1.36 -6.18
CA GLN A 69 11.44 2.16 -5.79
C GLN A 69 10.17 1.71 -6.52
N ASP A 70 10.25 1.46 -7.83
CA ASP A 70 9.10 1.03 -8.64
C ASP A 70 8.61 -0.36 -8.19
N ILE A 71 9.53 -1.27 -7.86
CA ILE A 71 9.20 -2.60 -7.31
C ILE A 71 8.46 -2.46 -5.98
N LEU A 72 8.95 -1.59 -5.08
CA LEU A 72 8.30 -1.35 -3.79
C LEU A 72 6.95 -0.65 -3.92
N ASP A 73 6.83 0.30 -4.83
CA ASP A 73 5.56 0.99 -5.11
C ASP A 73 4.52 0.03 -5.71
N GLN A 74 4.94 -0.84 -6.62
CA GLN A 74 4.07 -1.90 -7.17
C GLN A 74 3.67 -2.90 -6.09
N ALA A 75 4.61 -3.34 -5.25
CA ALA A 75 4.31 -4.23 -4.13
C ALA A 75 3.33 -3.61 -3.11
N ALA A 76 3.50 -2.32 -2.78
CA ALA A 76 2.56 -1.60 -1.92
C ALA A 76 1.17 -1.51 -2.55
N HIS A 77 1.11 -1.17 -3.84
CA HIS A 77 -0.13 -1.12 -4.59
C HIS A 77 -0.84 -2.48 -4.57
N ASP A 78 -0.13 -3.57 -4.87
CA ASP A 78 -0.71 -4.91 -4.96
C ASP A 78 -1.13 -5.45 -3.58
N ALA A 79 -0.38 -5.15 -2.52
CA ALA A 79 -0.78 -5.50 -1.16
C ALA A 79 -2.10 -4.82 -0.76
N ILE A 80 -2.26 -3.53 -1.09
CA ILE A 80 -3.49 -2.78 -0.78
C ILE A 80 -4.63 -3.21 -1.68
N ALA A 81 -4.39 -3.40 -2.98
CA ALA A 81 -5.39 -3.85 -3.94
C ALA A 81 -5.90 -5.25 -3.59
N GLY A 82 -5.00 -6.18 -3.25
CA GLY A 82 -5.35 -7.52 -2.78
C GLY A 82 -6.16 -7.49 -1.49
N TRP A 83 -5.76 -6.66 -0.52
CA TRP A 83 -6.56 -6.47 0.69
C TRP A 83 -7.95 -5.88 0.39
N PHE A 84 -8.06 -4.91 -0.50
CA PHE A 84 -9.38 -4.40 -0.92
C PHE A 84 -10.22 -5.47 -1.61
N ALA A 85 -9.61 -6.35 -2.39
CA ALA A 85 -10.31 -7.48 -3.00
C ALA A 85 -10.89 -8.42 -1.94
N GLU A 86 -10.17 -8.69 -0.86
CA GLU A 86 -10.67 -9.44 0.29
C GLU A 86 -11.81 -8.71 1.02
N VAL A 87 -11.68 -7.39 1.24
CA VAL A 87 -12.68 -6.57 1.93
C VAL A 87 -13.98 -6.48 1.13
N THR A 88 -13.89 -6.24 -0.17
CA THR A 88 -15.04 -6.00 -1.04
C THR A 88 -15.62 -7.27 -1.65
N GLY A 89 -14.82 -8.36 -1.71
CA GLY A 89 -15.16 -9.55 -2.47
C GLY A 89 -15.04 -9.38 -3.99
N GLU A 90 -14.41 -8.29 -4.46
CA GLU A 90 -14.26 -7.99 -5.88
C GLU A 90 -12.84 -8.24 -6.39
N HIS A 91 -12.72 -8.76 -7.61
CA HIS A 91 -11.41 -9.13 -8.18
C HIS A 91 -10.71 -7.99 -8.97
N ASP A 92 -11.39 -6.89 -9.28
CA ASP A 92 -10.84 -5.80 -10.11
C ASP A 92 -10.29 -4.62 -9.28
N CYS A 93 -9.62 -4.91 -8.16
CA CYS A 93 -9.10 -3.87 -7.28
C CYS A 93 -7.73 -3.32 -7.70
N HIS A 94 -7.06 -3.96 -8.67
CA HIS A 94 -5.73 -3.56 -9.17
C HIS A 94 -5.80 -2.48 -10.27
N GLY A 95 -6.97 -2.24 -10.87
CA GLY A 95 -7.13 -1.19 -11.88
C GLY A 95 -7.03 0.20 -11.25
N SER A 96 -6.27 1.12 -11.87
CA SER A 96 -6.02 2.48 -11.34
C SER A 96 -7.28 3.25 -10.97
N ASN A 97 -8.34 3.15 -11.80
CA ASN A 97 -9.63 3.79 -11.53
C ASN A 97 -10.32 3.20 -10.30
N ARG A 98 -10.41 1.88 -10.20
CA ARG A 98 -11.07 1.20 -9.08
C ARG A 98 -10.31 1.40 -7.78
N PHE A 99 -8.99 1.26 -7.82
CA PHE A 99 -8.09 1.54 -6.71
C PHE A 99 -8.28 2.97 -6.18
N SER A 100 -8.33 3.96 -7.08
CA SER A 100 -8.54 5.37 -6.72
C SER A 100 -9.90 5.60 -6.06
N MET A 101 -10.97 4.97 -6.58
CA MET A 101 -12.30 5.04 -5.97
C MET A 101 -12.32 4.42 -4.56
N LEU A 102 -11.71 3.25 -4.39
CA LEU A 102 -11.62 2.55 -3.10
C LEU A 102 -10.80 3.35 -2.09
N ARG A 103 -9.72 4.00 -2.53
CA ARG A 103 -8.95 4.92 -1.70
C ARG A 103 -9.80 6.10 -1.21
N CYS A 104 -10.57 6.74 -2.09
CA CYS A 104 -11.46 7.84 -1.70
C CYS A 104 -12.58 7.38 -0.76
N ALA A 105 -13.16 6.22 -1.03
CA ALA A 105 -14.17 5.60 -0.17
C ALA A 105 -13.60 5.28 1.21
N PHE A 106 -12.40 4.71 1.27
CA PHE A 106 -11.71 4.40 2.51
C PHE A 106 -11.40 5.66 3.32
N LEU A 107 -10.84 6.71 2.71
CA LEU A 107 -10.58 7.99 3.38
C LEU A 107 -11.85 8.60 3.98
N SER A 108 -12.99 8.45 3.29
CA SER A 108 -14.27 8.95 3.76
C SER A 108 -14.85 8.09 4.89
N ALA A 109 -14.71 6.76 4.80
CA ALA A 109 -15.13 5.81 5.83
C ALA A 109 -14.24 5.84 7.08
N ASN A 110 -12.96 6.18 6.94
CA ASN A 110 -11.96 6.18 8.01
C ASN A 110 -11.70 7.58 8.60
N ARG A 111 -12.66 8.50 8.49
CA ARG A 111 -12.54 9.87 9.05
C ARG A 111 -12.24 9.90 10.54
N ASP A 112 -12.85 8.98 11.28
CA ASP A 112 -12.68 8.88 12.74
C ASP A 112 -11.52 7.95 13.13
N GLY A 113 -10.80 7.41 12.13
CA GLY A 113 -9.62 6.57 12.33
C GLY A 113 -9.91 5.12 12.75
N ILE A 114 -11.18 4.72 12.88
CA ILE A 114 -11.63 3.41 13.40
C ILE A 114 -11.03 2.22 12.62
N TRP A 115 -10.74 2.39 11.34
CA TRP A 115 -10.20 1.33 10.48
C TRP A 115 -8.67 1.33 10.40
N SER A 116 -8.01 2.36 10.93
CA SER A 116 -6.56 2.57 10.78
C SER A 116 -5.74 1.41 11.38
N GLU A 117 -6.15 0.89 12.54
CA GLU A 117 -5.46 -0.25 13.18
C GLU A 117 -5.68 -1.57 12.43
N HIS A 118 -6.75 -1.66 11.65
CA HIS A 118 -7.19 -2.86 10.91
C HIS A 118 -6.81 -2.80 9.43
N PHE A 119 -6.13 -1.74 9.00
CA PHE A 119 -5.63 -1.61 7.64
C PHE A 119 -4.64 -2.75 7.34
N LEU A 120 -4.85 -3.43 6.20
CA LEU A 120 -4.13 -4.64 5.77
C LEU A 120 -4.25 -5.84 6.73
N ASP A 121 -5.26 -5.89 7.61
CA ASP A 121 -5.45 -7.03 8.52
C ASP A 121 -6.27 -8.16 7.89
N THR A 122 -5.61 -9.07 7.18
CA THR A 122 -6.26 -10.19 6.45
C THR A 122 -6.98 -11.21 7.33
N LYS A 123 -6.80 -11.17 8.66
CA LYS A 123 -7.41 -12.12 9.60
C LYS A 123 -8.75 -11.64 10.15
N ARG A 124 -9.11 -10.38 9.91
CA ARG A 124 -10.31 -9.77 10.49
C ARG A 124 -11.52 -10.06 9.61
N ASP A 125 -12.70 -10.10 10.25
CA ASP A 125 -13.95 -9.96 9.52
C ASP A 125 -14.06 -8.53 8.94
N HIS A 126 -14.23 -8.45 7.62
CA HIS A 126 -14.27 -7.21 6.87
C HIS A 126 -15.69 -6.73 6.55
N ARG A 127 -16.75 -7.44 6.99
CA ARG A 127 -18.15 -7.11 6.65
C ARG A 127 -18.54 -5.65 6.93
N ASP A 128 -18.18 -5.14 8.10
CA ASP A 128 -18.51 -3.77 8.50
C ASP A 128 -17.77 -2.73 7.65
N LEU A 129 -16.49 -2.97 7.35
CA LEU A 129 -15.70 -2.11 6.48
C LEU A 129 -16.22 -2.18 5.03
N SER A 130 -16.54 -3.37 4.54
CA SER A 130 -17.11 -3.61 3.22
C SER A 130 -18.42 -2.83 3.03
N MET A 131 -19.29 -2.86 4.04
CA MET A 131 -20.53 -2.08 4.05
C MET A 131 -20.24 -0.57 4.07
N ALA A 132 -19.31 -0.11 4.90
CA ALA A 132 -18.92 1.30 4.94
C ALA A 132 -18.36 1.79 3.59
N LEU A 133 -17.47 1.03 2.96
CA LEU A 133 -16.93 1.33 1.62
C LEU A 133 -18.05 1.38 0.57
N SER A 134 -18.96 0.40 0.59
CA SER A 134 -20.10 0.35 -0.33
C SER A 134 -20.99 1.59 -0.22
N VAL A 135 -21.29 2.02 1.02
CA VAL A 135 -22.04 3.26 1.26
C VAL A 135 -21.31 4.47 0.69
N GLN A 136 -20.00 4.61 0.95
CA GLN A 136 -19.23 5.75 0.43
C GLN A 136 -19.13 5.76 -1.10
N MET A 137 -19.09 4.59 -1.74
CA MET A 137 -19.07 4.47 -3.19
C MET A 137 -20.43 4.75 -3.85
N MET A 138 -21.54 4.63 -3.11
CA MET A 138 -22.89 4.98 -3.59
C MET A 138 -23.22 6.47 -3.42
N LEU A 139 -22.48 7.19 -2.59
CA LEU A 139 -22.65 8.64 -2.47
C LEU A 139 -22.17 9.31 -3.76
N PRO A 140 -22.90 10.32 -4.27
CA PRO A 140 -22.38 11.13 -5.37
C PRO A 140 -21.01 11.64 -4.94
N THR A 141 -20.00 11.42 -5.79
CA THR A 141 -18.66 11.99 -5.57
C THR A 141 -18.90 13.45 -5.25
N PRO A 142 -18.50 13.94 -4.05
CA PRO A 142 -18.78 15.31 -3.68
C PRO A 142 -18.30 16.16 -4.84
N SER A 143 -19.21 16.93 -5.44
CA SER A 143 -18.85 17.88 -6.49
C SER A 143 -17.62 18.58 -5.98
N LEU A 144 -16.52 18.52 -6.73
CA LEU A 144 -15.32 19.30 -6.47
C LEU A 144 -15.79 20.75 -6.35
N VAL A 145 -16.18 21.19 -5.15
CA VAL A 145 -16.03 22.57 -4.74
C VAL A 145 -14.54 22.70 -4.91
N ALA A 146 -14.18 23.34 -6.03
CA ALA A 146 -12.81 23.45 -6.49
C ALA A 146 -11.98 23.67 -5.24
N CYS A 147 -11.13 22.70 -4.92
CA CYS A 147 -10.03 22.93 -4.01
C CYS A 147 -9.14 23.89 -4.79
N GLU A 148 -9.58 25.15 -4.90
CA GLU A 148 -8.80 26.24 -5.42
C GLU A 148 -7.63 26.30 -4.47
N MET A 149 -6.53 25.71 -4.93
CA MET A 149 -5.23 25.87 -4.31
C MET A 149 -5.06 27.37 -4.03
N PRO A 150 -4.77 27.80 -2.79
CA PRO A 150 -4.64 29.22 -2.45
C PRO A 150 -3.61 30.00 -3.29
N ARG A 151 -2.83 29.31 -4.12
CA ARG A 151 -1.90 29.90 -5.08
C ARG A 151 -2.54 30.38 -6.40
N GLN A 152 -3.76 29.96 -6.75
CA GLN A 152 -4.41 30.39 -8.00
C GLN A 152 -5.33 31.61 -7.84
N SER A 153 -5.57 32.10 -6.62
CA SER A 153 -6.42 33.29 -6.38
C SER A 153 -5.68 34.63 -6.50
N LEU A 154 -4.35 34.64 -6.71
CA LEU A 154 -3.57 35.87 -6.87
C LEU A 154 -3.63 36.47 -8.29
N GLU A 155 -3.90 35.68 -9.33
CA GLU A 155 -3.96 36.21 -10.71
C GLU A 155 -5.31 36.84 -11.07
N ARG A 156 -6.39 36.53 -10.34
CA ARG A 156 -7.73 37.07 -10.64
C ARG A 156 -8.07 38.42 -10.02
N ARG A 157 -7.19 39.00 -9.19
CA ARG A 157 -7.37 40.35 -8.62
C ARG A 157 -6.54 41.44 -9.32
N ALA A 158 -5.82 41.10 -10.38
CA ALA A 158 -4.98 42.03 -11.13
C ALA A 158 -5.52 42.39 -12.53
N SER A 159 -6.77 42.03 -12.84
CA SER A 159 -7.44 42.35 -14.12
C SER A 159 -8.63 43.26 -13.91
#